data_AF-I6U5T0-F1
#
_entry.id   AF-I6U5T0-F1
#
_cell.length_a   1.000
_cell.length_b   1.000
_cell.length_c   1.000
_cell.angle_alpha   90.00
_cell.angle_beta   90.00
_cell.angle_gamma   90.00
#
_symmetry.space_group_name_H-M   'P 1'
#
loop_
_entity.id
_entity.type
_entity.pdbx_description
1 polymer ?
#
loop_
_entity_poly.entity_id
_entity_poly.type
_entity_poly.pdbx_seq_one_letter_code
_entity_poly.pdbx_strand_id
1 'polypeptide(L)'
;MIFGLTVLPAVAVAKIGGVNVMLSILKALDPKYIDPLSLGVGGLIGFLGIGLGSPGQPHIIVRYMAIDDPDRLRASTVIGTFWNVVLAWGAIFVGLAGRALYPDVNMLPDANSEMIYLVLSSDFFGPLLYGLLIGGVFAAILSTADSQLLVVASTIVRDFYQEIIKKGEKLSEEKAVFLSRIVVFLAGIFAMLLAYFAKDIIFWLVLFAWGGLGAAIGPTLIVSLYWKRATKWGVVAGMIVGALTTIIWKLYIRPITGLYELVPAFLFALIATVLVSLATKPPENAEELMKAMTE
;
A
#
# COMPACT_ATOMS: atom_id res chain seq x y z
N MET A 1 4.37 -6.69 16.39
CA MET A 1 3.19 -6.40 15.55
C MET A 1 2.04 -7.37 15.76
N ILE A 2 2.16 -8.66 15.42
CA ILE A 2 1.07 -9.64 15.59
C ILE A 2 0.51 -9.60 17.01
N PHE A 3 1.38 -9.80 18.01
CA PHE A 3 0.98 -9.71 19.41
C PHE A 3 0.29 -8.39 19.76
N GLY A 4 0.81 -7.26 19.29
CA GLY A 4 0.23 -5.94 19.56
C GLY A 4 -1.16 -5.77 18.96
N LEU A 5 -1.33 -6.10 17.68
CA LEU A 5 -2.60 -5.97 16.98
C LEU A 5 -3.60 -7.08 17.32
N THR A 6 -3.23 -8.14 18.05
CA THR A 6 -4.19 -9.12 18.54
C THR A 6 -4.53 -8.93 20.02
N VAL A 7 -3.52 -8.65 20.85
CA VAL A 7 -3.69 -8.56 22.31
C VAL A 7 -4.22 -7.19 22.74
N LEU A 8 -3.70 -6.09 22.19
CA LEU A 8 -4.18 -4.74 22.54
C LEU A 8 -5.69 -4.58 22.32
N PRO A 9 -6.26 -4.90 21.14
CA PRO A 9 -7.71 -4.75 20.94
C PRO A 9 -8.51 -5.69 21.85
N ALA A 10 -8.03 -6.91 22.12
CA ALA A 10 -8.71 -7.82 23.05
C ALA A 10 -8.76 -7.24 24.47
N VAL A 11 -7.65 -6.67 24.95
CA VAL A 11 -7.58 -6.01 26.27
C VAL A 11 -8.44 -4.75 26.29
N ALA A 12 -8.40 -3.94 25.24
CA ALA A 12 -9.20 -2.71 25.14
C ALA A 12 -10.70 -3.01 25.21
N VAL A 13 -11.17 -4.00 24.44
CA VAL A 13 -12.56 -4.46 24.46
C VAL A 13 -12.93 -5.01 25.84
N ALA A 14 -12.05 -5.78 26.49
CA ALA A 14 -12.29 -6.28 27.83
C ALA A 14 -12.46 -5.15 28.87
N LYS A 15 -11.62 -4.10 28.80
CA LYS A 15 -11.69 -2.94 29.70
C LYS A 15 -12.96 -2.09 29.49
N ILE A 16 -13.48 -2.02 28.28
CA ILE A 16 -14.75 -1.34 27.98
C ILE A 16 -15.96 -2.11 28.56
N GLY A 17 -15.80 -3.38 28.92
CA GLY A 17 -16.91 -4.25 29.37
C GLY A 17 -17.45 -5.17 28.27
N GLY A 18 -16.68 -5.38 27.20
CA GLY A 18 -16.99 -6.29 26.11
C GLY A 18 -17.50 -5.59 24.83
N VAL A 19 -17.60 -6.37 23.76
CA VAL A 19 -17.95 -5.87 22.41
C VAL A 19 -19.33 -5.21 22.41
N ASN A 20 -20.32 -5.79 23.09
CA ASN A 20 -21.68 -5.25 23.12
C ASN A 20 -21.76 -3.86 23.77
N VAL A 21 -21.01 -3.65 24.86
CA VAL A 21 -20.92 -2.34 25.53
C VAL A 21 -20.22 -1.34 24.62
N MET A 22 -19.09 -1.73 24.01
CA MET A 22 -18.36 -0.89 23.05
C MET A 22 -19.27 -0.46 21.88
N LEU A 23 -19.99 -1.40 21.26
CA LEU A 23 -20.91 -1.09 20.17
C LEU A 23 -22.06 -0.18 20.62
N SER A 24 -22.52 -0.30 21.87
CA SER A 24 -23.58 0.55 22.41
C SER A 24 -23.09 1.98 22.65
N ILE A 25 -21.87 2.15 23.19
CA ILE A 25 -21.20 3.45 23.33
C ILE A 25 -21.02 4.08 21.95
N LEU A 26 -20.50 3.33 20.98
CA LEU A 26 -20.28 3.83 19.62
C LEU A 26 -21.59 4.26 18.94
N LYS A 27 -22.66 3.46 19.06
CA LYS A 27 -23.99 3.82 18.57
C LYS A 27 -24.51 5.11 19.20
N ALA A 28 -24.26 5.31 20.49
CA ALA A 28 -24.69 6.52 21.20
C ALA A 28 -23.90 7.77 20.77
N LEU A 29 -22.63 7.61 20.40
CA LEU A 29 -21.79 8.69 19.86
C LEU A 29 -22.18 9.07 18.44
N ASP A 30 -22.17 8.09 17.52
CA ASP A 30 -22.67 8.22 16.16
C ASP A 30 -22.97 6.81 15.60
N PRO A 31 -24.22 6.53 15.21
CA PRO A 31 -24.59 5.25 14.59
C PRO A 31 -23.74 4.87 13.37
N LYS A 32 -23.12 5.85 12.68
CA LYS A 32 -22.26 5.60 11.52
C LYS A 32 -21.01 4.78 11.85
N TYR A 33 -20.49 4.84 13.08
CA TYR A 33 -19.25 4.13 13.43
C TYR A 33 -19.35 2.60 13.35
N ILE A 34 -20.56 2.07 13.42
CA ILE A 34 -20.81 0.62 13.42
C ILE A 34 -21.61 0.15 12.20
N ASP A 35 -22.00 1.08 11.33
CA ASP A 35 -22.71 0.78 10.09
C ASP A 35 -21.70 0.76 8.93
N PRO A 36 -21.36 -0.42 8.37
CA PRO A 36 -20.46 -0.52 7.23
C PRO A 36 -20.98 0.23 6.00
N LEU A 37 -22.29 0.41 5.87
CA LEU A 37 -22.93 1.09 4.73
C LEU A 37 -22.88 2.62 4.85
N SER A 38 -22.56 3.14 6.03
CA SER A 38 -22.45 4.59 6.28
C SER A 38 -21.37 5.28 5.44
N LEU A 39 -20.39 4.51 4.96
CA LEU A 39 -19.32 4.96 4.06
C LEU A 39 -19.82 5.30 2.64
N GLY A 40 -21.07 4.96 2.33
CA GLY A 40 -21.64 5.09 1.01
C GLY A 40 -21.09 4.06 0.02
N VAL A 41 -21.79 3.89 -1.11
CA VAL A 41 -21.41 2.93 -2.16
C VAL A 41 -20.01 3.21 -2.70
N GLY A 42 -19.64 4.49 -2.88
CA GLY A 42 -18.30 4.90 -3.32
C GLY A 42 -17.20 4.50 -2.34
N GLY A 43 -17.43 4.65 -1.04
CA GLY A 43 -16.49 4.22 0.00
C GLY A 43 -16.32 2.70 0.03
N LEU A 44 -17.42 1.94 -0.02
CA LEU A 44 -17.40 0.47 -0.05
C LEU A 44 -16.62 -0.08 -1.26
N ILE A 45 -16.95 0.40 -2.47
CA ILE A 45 -16.23 0.03 -3.69
C ILE A 45 -14.75 0.44 -3.57
N GLY A 46 -14.48 1.62 -3.00
CA GLY A 46 -13.13 2.10 -2.78
C GLY A 46 -12.31 1.18 -1.88
N PHE A 47 -12.86 0.74 -0.74
CA PHE A 47 -12.16 -0.17 0.17
C PHE A 47 -11.91 -1.55 -0.45
N LEU A 48 -12.89 -2.10 -1.19
CA LEU A 48 -12.69 -3.33 -1.97
C LEU A 48 -11.60 -3.14 -3.04
N GLY A 49 -11.55 -1.94 -3.62
CA GLY A 49 -10.58 -1.55 -4.64
C GLY A 49 -9.13 -1.47 -4.17
N ILE A 50 -8.85 -1.35 -2.87
CA ILE A 50 -7.47 -1.27 -2.34
C ILE A 50 -6.62 -2.46 -2.80
N GLY A 51 -7.22 -3.66 -2.87
CA GLY A 51 -6.55 -4.87 -3.34
C GLY A 51 -6.01 -4.77 -4.76
N LEU A 52 -6.63 -3.97 -5.63
CA LEU A 52 -6.19 -3.75 -7.02
C LEU A 52 -4.82 -3.06 -7.10
N GLY A 53 -4.37 -2.42 -6.02
CA GLY A 53 -3.09 -1.71 -6.04
C GLY A 53 -1.89 -2.63 -5.83
N SER A 54 -2.09 -3.84 -5.29
CA SER A 54 -1.00 -4.78 -4.98
C SER A 54 -0.15 -5.17 -6.22
N PRO A 55 -0.75 -5.54 -7.38
CA PRO A 55 0.02 -5.87 -8.57
C PRO A 55 0.83 -4.70 -9.14
N GLY A 56 0.52 -3.46 -8.77
CA GLY A 56 1.27 -2.28 -9.24
C GLY A 56 2.45 -1.89 -8.36
N GLN A 57 2.72 -2.62 -7.27
CA GLN A 57 3.77 -2.27 -6.31
C GLN A 57 5.11 -2.95 -6.65
N PRO A 58 6.16 -2.20 -7.06
CA PRO A 58 7.44 -2.81 -7.43
C PRO A 58 8.08 -3.62 -6.30
N HIS A 59 8.01 -3.12 -5.06
CA HIS A 59 8.54 -3.81 -3.88
C HIS A 59 7.83 -5.15 -3.56
N ILE A 60 6.59 -5.34 -4.03
CA ILE A 60 5.86 -6.61 -3.90
C ILE A 60 6.22 -7.52 -5.08
N ILE A 61 6.26 -6.98 -6.31
CA ILE A 61 6.61 -7.73 -7.52
C ILE A 61 7.99 -8.37 -7.39
N VAL A 62 9.00 -7.63 -6.92
CA VAL A 62 10.36 -8.16 -6.72
C VAL A 62 10.36 -9.34 -5.74
N ARG A 63 9.48 -9.32 -4.72
CA ARG A 63 9.34 -10.46 -3.80
C ARG A 63 8.67 -11.66 -4.46
N TYR A 64 7.73 -11.46 -5.38
CA TYR A 64 7.18 -12.56 -6.17
C TYR A 64 8.21 -13.17 -7.12
N MET A 65 9.09 -12.35 -7.70
CA MET A 65 10.17 -12.82 -8.56
C MET A 65 11.26 -13.59 -7.80
N ALA A 66 11.38 -13.39 -6.49
CA ALA A 66 12.34 -14.08 -5.62
C ALA A 66 11.82 -15.41 -5.05
N ILE A 67 10.67 -15.91 -5.52
CA ILE A 67 10.09 -17.17 -5.04
C ILE A 67 10.77 -18.34 -5.75
N ASP A 68 11.47 -19.17 -4.98
CA ASP A 68 12.22 -20.32 -5.50
C ASP A 68 11.33 -21.50 -5.93
N ASP A 69 10.20 -21.69 -5.24
CA ASP A 69 9.30 -22.84 -5.41
C ASP A 69 7.86 -22.37 -5.70
N PRO A 70 7.41 -22.42 -6.97
CA PRO A 70 6.06 -22.03 -7.37
C PRO A 70 4.95 -22.84 -6.68
N ASP A 71 5.20 -24.10 -6.31
CA ASP A 71 4.18 -24.95 -5.69
C ASP A 71 3.80 -24.45 -4.29
N ARG A 72 4.72 -23.73 -3.63
CA ARG A 72 4.49 -23.09 -2.32
C ARG A 72 3.73 -21.78 -2.42
N LEU A 73 3.48 -21.23 -3.61
CA LEU A 73 2.76 -19.97 -3.79
C LEU A 73 1.40 -20.00 -3.11
N ARG A 74 0.63 -21.10 -3.28
CA ARG A 74 -0.71 -21.23 -2.68
C ARG A 74 -0.66 -21.17 -1.16
N ALA A 75 0.29 -21.88 -0.55
CA ALA A 75 0.46 -21.87 0.90
C ALA A 75 0.85 -20.46 1.39
N SER A 76 1.78 -19.80 0.70
CA SER A 76 2.19 -18.42 1.00
C SER A 76 1.03 -17.44 0.89
N THR A 77 0.17 -17.58 -0.13
CA THR A 77 -1.04 -16.76 -0.27
C THR A 77 -1.99 -16.97 0.90
N VAL A 78 -2.31 -18.22 1.26
CA VAL A 78 -3.24 -18.51 2.36
C VAL A 78 -2.72 -17.96 3.69
N ILE A 79 -1.44 -18.22 4.01
CA ILE A 79 -0.81 -17.76 5.25
C ILE A 79 -0.78 -16.22 5.29
N GLY A 80 -0.36 -15.59 4.18
CA GLY A 80 -0.32 -14.14 4.07
C GLY A 80 -1.69 -13.48 4.22
N THR A 81 -2.71 -14.01 3.53
CA THR A 81 -4.09 -13.51 3.62
C THR A 81 -4.66 -13.71 5.02
N PHE A 82 -4.45 -14.87 5.65
CA PHE A 82 -4.92 -15.12 7.02
C PHE A 82 -4.37 -14.08 8.00
N TRP A 83 -3.05 -13.87 8.00
CA TRP A 83 -2.45 -12.87 8.88
C TRP A 83 -2.87 -11.45 8.53
N ASN A 84 -3.00 -11.11 7.25
CA ASN A 84 -3.48 -9.79 6.84
C ASN A 84 -4.89 -9.50 7.40
N VAL A 85 -5.81 -10.47 7.32
CA VAL A 85 -7.16 -10.33 7.86
C VAL A 85 -7.14 -10.18 9.38
N VAL A 86 -6.34 -10.99 10.08
CA VAL A 86 -6.22 -10.91 11.55
C VAL A 86 -5.68 -9.55 11.99
N LEU A 87 -4.63 -9.05 11.33
CA LEU A 87 -4.03 -7.75 11.67
C LEU A 87 -4.95 -6.58 11.31
N ALA A 88 -5.67 -6.66 10.19
CA ALA A 88 -6.63 -5.64 9.79
C ALA A 88 -7.78 -5.53 10.80
N TRP A 89 -8.34 -6.66 11.23
CA TRP A 89 -9.32 -6.68 12.32
C TRP A 89 -8.75 -6.07 13.60
N GLY A 90 -7.52 -6.44 13.95
CA GLY A 90 -6.81 -5.86 15.07
C GLY A 90 -6.79 -4.33 15.05
N ALA A 91 -6.35 -3.76 13.93
CA ALA A 91 -6.27 -2.31 13.73
C ALA A 91 -7.66 -1.64 13.80
N ILE A 92 -8.70 -2.25 13.20
CA ILE A 92 -10.07 -1.75 13.27
C ILE A 92 -10.56 -1.71 14.71
N PHE A 93 -10.36 -2.79 15.49
CA PHE A 93 -10.80 -2.84 16.88
C PHE A 93 -10.03 -1.86 17.78
N VAL A 94 -8.74 -1.62 17.54
CA VAL A 94 -7.97 -0.56 18.22
C VAL A 94 -8.61 0.80 17.93
N GLY A 95 -8.95 1.10 16.68
CA GLY A 95 -9.61 2.35 16.30
C GLY A 95 -10.99 2.51 16.93
N LEU A 96 -11.82 1.47 16.90
CA LEU A 96 -13.17 1.47 17.48
C LEU A 96 -13.14 1.59 19.02
N ALA A 97 -12.30 0.80 19.68
CA ALA A 97 -12.12 0.87 21.13
C ALA A 97 -11.55 2.24 21.55
N GLY A 98 -10.60 2.75 20.78
CA GLY A 98 -10.05 4.09 20.96
C GLY A 98 -11.10 5.18 20.86
N ARG A 99 -11.97 5.13 19.85
CA ARG A 99 -13.07 6.09 19.67
C ARG A 99 -14.10 6.04 20.80
N ALA A 100 -14.32 4.86 21.38
CA ALA A 100 -15.23 4.67 22.51
C ALA A 100 -14.67 5.22 23.82
N LEU A 101 -13.35 5.11 24.03
CA LEU A 101 -12.67 5.54 25.27
C LEU A 101 -12.19 7.00 25.23
N TYR A 102 -11.78 7.47 24.05
CA TYR A 102 -11.29 8.83 23.79
C TYR A 102 -12.21 9.46 22.75
N PRO A 103 -13.41 9.94 23.15
CA PRO A 103 -14.42 10.38 22.20
C PRO A 103 -14.11 11.72 21.53
N ASP A 104 -13.16 12.49 22.05
CA ASP A 104 -12.66 13.71 21.42
C ASP A 104 -11.19 13.49 21.02
N VAL A 105 -10.85 13.85 19.78
CA VAL A 105 -9.47 13.77 19.26
C VAL A 105 -8.53 14.67 20.06
N ASN A 106 -9.04 15.75 20.66
CA ASN A 106 -8.26 16.64 21.53
C ASN A 106 -7.75 15.96 22.81
N MET A 107 -8.27 14.77 23.14
CA MET A 107 -7.75 13.94 24.23
C MET A 107 -6.47 13.20 23.85
N LEU A 108 -6.12 13.18 22.56
CA LEU A 108 -4.91 12.53 22.06
C LEU A 108 -3.77 13.55 21.90
N PRO A 109 -2.50 13.11 22.02
CA PRO A 109 -1.35 13.95 21.74
C PRO A 109 -1.48 14.62 20.37
N ASP A 110 -1.25 15.93 20.34
CA ASP A 110 -1.30 16.78 19.13
C ASP A 110 -2.62 16.70 18.35
N ALA A 111 -3.72 16.30 19.00
CA ALA A 111 -5.00 16.02 18.35
C ALA A 111 -4.86 15.04 17.18
N ASN A 112 -3.94 14.07 17.28
CA ASN A 112 -3.64 13.12 16.22
C ASN A 112 -4.28 11.75 16.50
N SER A 113 -5.26 11.37 15.67
CA SER A 113 -5.93 10.07 15.75
C SER A 113 -5.02 8.85 15.54
N GLU A 114 -3.87 9.01 14.86
CA GLU A 114 -2.94 7.90 14.61
C GLU A 114 -2.15 7.51 15.86
N MET A 115 -2.14 8.38 16.89
CA MET A 115 -1.51 8.09 18.17
C MET A 115 -2.32 7.13 19.05
N ILE A 116 -3.56 6.80 18.65
CA ILE A 116 -4.48 6.02 19.48
C ILE A 116 -3.92 4.65 19.89
N TYR A 117 -3.19 3.99 18.99
CA TYR A 117 -2.54 2.71 19.30
C TYR A 117 -1.51 2.86 20.42
N LEU A 118 -0.74 3.95 20.41
CA LEU A 118 0.29 4.23 21.39
C LEU A 118 -0.32 4.61 22.75
N VAL A 119 -1.35 5.46 22.74
CA VAL A 119 -2.10 5.87 23.95
C VAL A 119 -2.77 4.66 24.62
N LEU A 120 -3.48 3.83 23.86
CA LEU A 120 -4.08 2.62 24.43
C LEU A 120 -3.01 1.64 24.96
N SER A 121 -1.86 1.57 24.29
CA SER A 121 -0.76 0.72 24.74
C SER A 121 -0.13 1.22 26.04
N SER A 122 0.05 2.54 26.22
CA SER A 122 0.60 3.12 27.45
C SER A 122 -0.36 2.97 28.62
N ASP A 123 -1.66 3.09 28.38
CA ASP A 123 -2.66 3.14 29.44
C ASP A 123 -3.02 1.74 29.95
N PHE A 124 -2.87 0.72 29.10
CA PHE A 124 -3.28 -0.65 29.43
C PHE A 124 -2.14 -1.57 29.81
N PHE A 125 -0.91 -1.25 29.41
CA PHE A 125 0.25 -2.10 29.67
C PHE A 125 1.31 -1.39 30.50
N GLY A 126 2.01 -2.17 31.33
CA GLY A 126 3.16 -1.66 32.08
C GLY A 126 4.34 -1.31 31.17
N PRO A 127 5.35 -0.58 31.68
CA PRO A 127 6.44 0.00 30.88
C PRO A 127 7.17 -1.01 29.98
N LEU A 128 7.37 -2.24 30.45
CA LEU A 128 8.06 -3.29 29.71
C LEU A 128 7.29 -3.72 28.45
N LEU A 129 5.98 -4.00 28.60
CA LEU A 129 5.14 -4.41 27.47
C LEU A 129 4.88 -3.24 26.53
N TYR A 130 4.67 -2.04 27.06
CA TYR A 130 4.56 -0.82 26.24
C TYR A 130 5.81 -0.61 25.37
N GLY A 131 7.01 -0.72 25.96
CA GLY A 131 8.27 -0.63 25.22
C GLY A 131 8.41 -1.70 24.13
N LEU A 132 7.98 -2.94 24.40
CA LEU A 132 7.98 -4.01 23.41
C LEU A 132 7.01 -3.75 22.25
N LEU A 133 5.82 -3.21 22.54
CA LEU A 133 4.82 -2.87 21.53
C LEU A 133 5.31 -1.76 20.60
N ILE A 134 5.88 -0.68 21.17
CA ILE A 134 6.47 0.42 20.40
C ILE A 134 7.67 -0.07 19.59
N GLY A 135 8.56 -0.85 20.20
CA GLY A 135 9.70 -1.45 19.50
C GLY A 135 9.24 -2.29 18.30
N GLY A 136 8.13 -3.03 18.45
CA GLY A 136 7.49 -3.76 17.36
C GLY A 136 6.95 -2.87 16.23
N VAL A 137 6.41 -1.70 16.56
CA VAL A 137 5.95 -0.70 15.56
C VAL A 137 7.14 -0.15 14.79
N PHE A 138 8.21 0.28 15.48
CA PHE A 138 9.44 0.75 14.84
C PHE A 138 10.05 -0.31 13.95
N ALA A 139 10.14 -1.56 14.41
CA ALA A 139 10.66 -2.67 13.61
C ALA A 139 9.87 -2.87 12.30
N ALA A 140 8.53 -2.77 12.37
CA ALA A 140 7.69 -2.90 11.18
C ALA A 140 7.87 -1.75 10.20
N ILE A 141 7.92 -0.51 10.69
CA ILE A 141 8.18 0.68 9.88
C ILE A 141 9.54 0.57 9.19
N LEU A 142 10.59 0.22 9.94
CA LEU A 142 11.95 0.07 9.40
C LEU A 142 12.05 -1.04 8.36
N SER A 143 11.37 -2.18 8.57
CA SER A 143 11.36 -3.27 7.58
C SER A 143 10.71 -2.87 6.25
N THR A 144 9.70 -2.00 6.29
CA THR A 144 9.02 -1.49 5.09
C THR A 144 9.84 -0.39 4.43
N ALA A 145 10.34 0.56 5.22
CA ALA A 145 11.18 1.66 4.75
C ALA A 145 12.45 1.15 4.04
N ASP A 146 13.11 0.12 4.59
CA ASP A 146 14.25 -0.54 3.97
C ASP A 146 13.92 -1.06 2.57
N SER A 147 12.84 -1.84 2.43
CA SER A 147 12.41 -2.37 1.13
C SER A 147 12.07 -1.25 0.13
N GLN A 148 11.42 -0.17 0.55
CA GLN A 148 11.11 0.96 -0.34
C GLN A 148 12.36 1.72 -0.78
N LEU A 149 13.29 2.00 0.15
CA LEU A 149 14.54 2.69 -0.15
C LEU A 149 15.42 1.88 -1.11
N LEU A 150 15.45 0.54 -0.94
CA LEU A 150 16.16 -0.35 -1.86
C LEU A 150 15.56 -0.31 -3.27
N VAL A 151 14.23 -0.27 -3.40
CA VAL A 151 13.57 -0.12 -4.71
C VAL A 151 13.91 1.22 -5.36
N VAL A 152 13.91 2.32 -4.60
CA VAL A 152 14.32 3.64 -5.12
C VAL A 152 15.77 3.60 -5.59
N ALA A 153 16.66 3.00 -4.80
CA ALA A 153 18.06 2.89 -5.14
C ALA A 153 18.31 2.04 -6.39
N SER A 154 17.67 0.86 -6.50
CA SER A 154 17.78 0.01 -7.68
C SER A 154 17.23 0.70 -8.93
N THR A 155 16.10 1.39 -8.81
CA THR A 155 15.48 2.12 -9.93
C THR A 155 16.39 3.24 -10.43
N ILE A 156 16.98 4.03 -9.52
CA ILE A 156 17.85 5.15 -9.91
C ILE A 156 19.20 4.64 -10.46
N VAL A 157 19.78 3.60 -9.87
CA VAL A 157 21.12 3.14 -10.25
C VAL A 157 21.10 2.20 -11.46
N ARG A 158 20.23 1.18 -11.45
CA ARG A 158 20.17 0.19 -12.53
C ARG A 158 19.28 0.70 -13.67
N ASP A 159 18.04 1.10 -13.39
CA ASP A 159 17.09 1.41 -14.47
C ASP A 159 17.34 2.78 -15.10
N PHE A 160 17.77 3.78 -14.31
CA PHE A 160 18.02 5.13 -14.83
C PHE A 160 19.49 5.36 -15.16
N TYR A 161 20.40 5.22 -14.19
CA TYR A 161 21.81 5.54 -14.41
C TYR A 161 22.49 4.57 -15.39
N GLN A 162 22.35 3.26 -15.19
CA GLN A 162 23.00 2.28 -16.06
C GLN A 162 22.32 2.16 -17.44
N GLU A 163 21.00 1.94 -17.49
CA GLU A 163 20.31 1.70 -18.77
C GLU A 163 20.09 2.96 -19.63
N ILE A 164 19.94 4.14 -19.01
CA ILE A 164 19.65 5.39 -19.74
C ILE A 164 20.89 6.28 -19.88
N ILE A 165 21.59 6.60 -18.78
CA ILE A 165 22.73 7.54 -18.82
C ILE A 165 24.00 6.85 -19.33
N LYS A 166 24.30 5.65 -18.83
CA LYS A 166 25.52 4.87 -19.14
C LYS A 166 25.25 3.72 -20.10
N LYS A 167 24.32 3.94 -21.04
CA LYS A 167 23.89 2.95 -22.01
C LYS A 167 25.08 2.34 -22.75
N GLY A 168 25.25 1.02 -22.63
CA GLY A 168 26.33 0.26 -23.27
C GLY A 168 27.62 0.14 -22.46
N GLU A 169 27.73 0.78 -21.29
CA GLU A 169 28.84 0.57 -20.37
C GLU A 169 28.46 -0.47 -19.30
N LYS A 170 29.34 -1.45 -19.03
CA LYS A 170 29.14 -2.36 -17.90
C LYS A 170 29.47 -1.63 -16.61
N LEU A 171 28.46 -1.40 -15.77
CA LEU A 171 28.66 -0.90 -14.42
C LEU A 171 29.23 -2.02 -13.55
N SER A 172 30.37 -1.80 -12.88
CA SER A 172 30.88 -2.77 -11.92
C SER A 172 29.95 -2.87 -10.71
N GLU A 173 29.76 -4.07 -10.17
CA GLU A 173 28.87 -4.30 -9.02
C GLU A 173 29.31 -3.48 -7.79
N GLU A 174 30.61 -3.33 -7.56
CA GLU A 174 31.13 -2.48 -6.47
C GLU A 174 30.69 -1.02 -6.62
N LYS A 175 30.75 -0.48 -7.83
CA LYS A 175 30.31 0.89 -8.12
C LYS A 175 28.78 1.01 -8.04
N ALA A 176 28.05 0.00 -8.50
CA ALA A 176 26.59 -0.05 -8.39
C ALA A 176 26.13 -0.03 -6.93
N VAL A 177 26.78 -0.82 -6.06
CA VAL A 177 26.49 -0.85 -4.62
C VAL A 177 26.83 0.48 -3.97
N PHE A 178 27.98 1.07 -4.28
CA PHE A 178 28.37 2.38 -3.75
C PHE A 178 27.38 3.49 -4.12
N LEU A 179 27.00 3.57 -5.40
CA LEU A 179 25.98 4.53 -5.87
C LEU A 179 24.63 4.27 -5.20
N SER A 180 24.24 3.00 -5.05
CA SER A 180 22.97 2.64 -4.39
C SER A 180 22.93 3.13 -2.95
N ARG A 181 24.03 3.00 -2.19
CA ARG A 181 24.13 3.53 -0.82
C ARG A 181 23.98 5.05 -0.75
N ILE A 182 24.58 5.77 -1.70
CA ILE A 182 24.41 7.23 -1.82
C ILE A 182 22.94 7.58 -2.09
N VAL A 183 22.31 6.88 -3.04
CA VAL A 183 20.91 7.12 -3.37
C VAL A 183 20.00 6.83 -2.17
N VAL A 184 20.21 5.72 -1.45
CA VAL A 184 19.46 5.41 -0.22
C VAL A 184 19.59 6.54 0.80
N PHE A 185 20.81 7.03 1.04
CA PHE A 185 21.05 8.10 2.00
C PHE A 185 20.33 9.40 1.60
N LEU A 186 20.47 9.83 0.34
CA LEU A 186 19.83 11.05 -0.16
C LEU A 186 18.30 10.93 -0.20
N ALA A 187 17.78 9.77 -0.62
CA ALA A 187 16.34 9.49 -0.63
C ALA A 187 15.77 9.48 0.79
N GLY A 188 16.50 8.95 1.77
CA GLY A 188 16.13 9.00 3.18
C GLY A 188 16.04 10.44 3.73
N ILE A 189 17.03 11.29 3.43
CA ILE A 189 16.98 12.71 3.80
C ILE A 189 15.77 13.39 3.15
N PHE A 190 15.55 13.15 1.86
CA PHE A 190 14.42 13.75 1.14
C PHE A 190 13.07 13.28 1.70
N ALA A 191 12.93 11.99 2.02
CA ALA A 191 11.74 11.45 2.66
C ALA A 191 11.48 12.05 4.05
N MET A 192 12.53 12.26 4.87
CA MET A 192 12.39 12.95 6.16
C MET A 192 11.94 14.40 6.00
N LEU A 193 12.46 15.12 5.01
CA LEU A 193 12.02 16.48 4.70
C LEU A 193 10.54 16.51 4.30
N LEU A 194 10.11 15.60 3.43
CA LEU A 194 8.69 15.49 3.06
C LEU A 194 7.80 15.13 4.25
N ALA A 195 8.25 14.21 5.11
CA ALA A 195 7.53 13.82 6.32
C ALA A 195 7.36 15.00 7.29
N TYR A 196 8.35 15.89 7.40
CA TYR A 196 8.26 17.08 8.25
C TYR A 196 7.18 18.07 7.80
N PHE A 197 6.90 18.17 6.49
CA PHE A 197 5.88 19.06 5.94
C PHE A 197 4.52 18.38 5.72
N ALA A 198 4.41 17.07 5.93
CA ALA A 198 3.17 16.33 5.77
C ALA A 198 2.13 16.80 6.80
N LYS A 199 0.93 17.13 6.33
CA LYS A 199 -0.20 17.59 7.17
C LYS A 199 -1.37 16.62 7.21
N ASP A 200 -1.41 15.67 6.28
CA ASP A 200 -2.44 14.65 6.21
C ASP A 200 -2.09 13.47 7.12
N ILE A 201 -3.14 12.76 7.54
CA ILE A 201 -3.05 11.46 8.22
C ILE A 201 -2.24 10.49 7.33
N ILE A 202 -1.28 9.77 7.91
CA ILE A 202 -0.37 8.84 7.20
C ILE A 202 -1.17 7.84 6.37
N PHE A 203 -2.28 7.32 6.90
CA PHE A 203 -3.18 6.43 6.17
C PHE A 203 -3.61 6.97 4.79
N TRP A 204 -3.97 8.25 4.70
CA TRP A 204 -4.43 8.84 3.44
C TRP A 204 -3.29 9.10 2.46
N LEU A 205 -2.11 9.46 2.96
CA LEU A 205 -0.90 9.63 2.15
C LEU A 205 -0.47 8.30 1.52
N VAL A 206 -0.46 7.23 2.32
CA VAL A 206 -0.11 5.89 1.85
C VAL A 206 -1.14 5.38 0.84
N LEU A 207 -2.45 5.57 1.11
CA LEU A 207 -3.49 5.18 0.14
C LEU A 207 -3.37 5.93 -1.19
N PHE A 208 -3.02 7.21 -1.18
CA PHE A 208 -2.84 7.95 -2.43
C PHE A 208 -1.65 7.42 -3.24
N ALA A 209 -0.49 7.22 -2.59
CA ALA A 209 0.69 6.64 -3.22
C ALA A 209 0.43 5.21 -3.75
N TRP A 210 -0.26 4.39 -2.94
CA TRP A 210 -0.69 3.05 -3.30
C TRP A 210 -1.60 3.06 -4.55
N GLY A 211 -2.53 4.01 -4.60
CA GLY A 211 -3.46 4.18 -5.72
C GLY A 211 -2.75 4.56 -7.01
N GLY A 212 -1.81 5.51 -6.95
CA GLY A 212 -1.08 5.99 -8.13
C GLY A 212 -0.21 4.92 -8.77
N LEU A 213 0.61 4.23 -7.98
CA LEU A 213 1.43 3.12 -8.48
C LEU A 213 0.56 1.94 -8.92
N GLY A 214 -0.45 1.61 -8.13
CA GLY A 214 -1.44 0.57 -8.41
C GLY A 214 -2.10 0.74 -9.77
N ALA A 215 -2.59 1.94 -10.07
CA ALA A 215 -3.28 2.25 -11.32
C ALA A 215 -2.33 2.36 -12.52
N ALA A 216 -1.12 2.88 -12.34
CA ALA A 216 -0.17 3.06 -13.44
C ALA A 216 0.46 1.73 -13.88
N ILE A 217 0.89 0.90 -12.92
CA ILE A 217 1.67 -0.32 -13.19
C ILE A 217 0.77 -1.56 -13.17
N GLY A 218 -0.16 -1.67 -12.23
CA GLY A 218 -0.96 -2.87 -12.01
C GLY A 218 -1.71 -3.40 -13.25
N PRO A 219 -2.57 -2.59 -13.90
CA PRO A 219 -3.35 -3.08 -15.04
C PRO A 219 -2.46 -3.37 -16.25
N THR A 220 -1.43 -2.55 -16.49
CA THR A 220 -0.53 -2.70 -17.63
C THR A 220 0.37 -3.94 -17.48
N LEU A 221 0.80 -4.25 -16.26
CA LEU A 221 1.52 -5.47 -15.92
C LEU A 221 0.64 -6.70 -16.15
N ILE A 222 -0.59 -6.71 -15.62
CA ILE A 222 -1.52 -7.84 -15.79
C ILE A 222 -1.76 -8.12 -17.27
N VAL A 223 -2.05 -7.08 -18.05
CA VAL A 223 -2.26 -7.21 -19.50
C VAL A 223 -0.99 -7.76 -20.18
N SER A 224 0.19 -7.29 -19.79
CA SER A 224 1.45 -7.76 -20.39
C SER A 224 1.75 -9.23 -20.10
N LEU A 225 1.33 -9.74 -18.94
CA LEU A 225 1.55 -11.14 -18.55
C LEU A 225 0.59 -12.11 -19.25
N TYR A 226 -0.65 -11.70 -19.50
CA TYR A 226 -1.71 -12.61 -19.96
C TYR A 226 -2.19 -12.38 -21.39
N TRP A 227 -1.83 -11.25 -22.02
CA TRP A 227 -2.31 -10.91 -23.36
C TRP A 227 -1.17 -10.70 -24.36
N LYS A 228 -1.03 -11.66 -25.30
CA LYS A 228 0.00 -11.67 -26.35
C LYS A 228 0.08 -10.39 -27.20
N ARG A 229 -1.02 -9.64 -27.28
CA ARG A 229 -1.11 -8.41 -28.06
C ARG A 229 -0.76 -7.15 -27.27
N ALA A 230 -0.35 -7.26 -26.01
CA ALA A 230 0.16 -6.13 -25.25
C ALA A 230 1.38 -5.51 -25.96
N THR A 231 1.26 -4.24 -26.34
CA THR A 231 2.31 -3.51 -27.07
C THR A 231 3.01 -2.51 -26.14
N LYS A 232 4.27 -2.18 -26.44
CA LYS A 232 5.03 -1.14 -25.72
C LYS A 232 4.25 0.17 -25.59
N TRP A 233 3.63 0.62 -26.68
CA TRP A 233 2.88 1.88 -26.71
C TRP A 233 1.57 1.80 -25.91
N GLY A 234 0.91 0.64 -25.88
CA GLY A 234 -0.26 0.45 -25.01
C GLY A 234 0.10 0.44 -23.54
N VAL A 235 1.21 -0.20 -23.16
CA VAL A 235 1.71 -0.16 -21.78
C VAL A 235 2.02 1.28 -21.36
N VAL A 236 2.78 2.03 -22.17
CA VAL A 236 3.10 3.44 -21.86
C VAL A 236 1.84 4.29 -21.76
N ALA A 237 0.88 4.13 -22.67
CA ALA A 237 -0.39 4.85 -22.62
C ALA A 237 -1.18 4.55 -21.34
N GLY A 238 -1.28 3.28 -20.95
CA GLY A 238 -1.95 2.88 -19.71
C GLY A 238 -1.27 3.43 -18.46
N MET A 239 0.06 3.41 -18.40
CA MET A 239 0.81 4.00 -17.28
C MET A 239 0.53 5.50 -17.13
N ILE A 240 0.55 6.24 -18.23
CA ILE A 240 0.26 7.68 -18.23
C ILE A 240 -1.20 7.94 -17.83
N VAL A 241 -2.15 7.23 -18.44
CA VAL A 241 -3.58 7.40 -18.14
C VAL A 241 -3.89 7.03 -16.69
N GLY A 242 -3.32 5.95 -16.16
CA GLY A 242 -3.49 5.56 -14.75
C GLY A 242 -2.95 6.61 -13.77
N ALA A 243 -1.74 7.10 -14.01
CA ALA A 243 -1.13 8.13 -13.17
C ALA A 243 -1.93 9.45 -13.21
N LEU A 244 -2.26 9.94 -14.42
CA LEU A 244 -3.03 11.18 -14.58
C LEU A 244 -4.44 11.06 -14.01
N THR A 245 -5.12 9.93 -14.26
CA THR A 245 -6.46 9.69 -13.71
C THR A 245 -6.42 9.69 -12.19
N THR A 246 -5.42 9.05 -11.56
CA THR A 246 -5.30 9.05 -10.10
C THR A 246 -5.23 10.48 -9.54
N ILE A 247 -4.38 11.33 -10.12
CA ILE A 247 -4.20 12.72 -9.68
C ILE A 247 -5.48 13.54 -9.91
N ILE A 248 -6.02 13.52 -11.13
CA ILE A 248 -7.22 14.28 -11.50
C ILE A 248 -8.42 13.83 -10.65
N TRP A 249 -8.58 12.52 -10.46
CA TRP A 249 -9.69 11.97 -9.69
C TRP A 249 -9.57 12.34 -8.22
N LYS A 250 -8.38 12.24 -7.63
CA LYS A 250 -8.15 12.64 -6.24
C LYS A 250 -8.49 14.11 -6.00
N LEU A 251 -8.09 15.00 -6.91
CA LEU A 251 -8.25 16.44 -6.75
C LEU A 251 -9.67 16.94 -7.03
N TYR A 252 -10.33 16.42 -8.07
CA TYR A 252 -11.57 17.00 -8.59
C TYR A 252 -12.81 16.12 -8.43
N ILE A 253 -12.67 14.79 -8.42
CA ILE A 253 -13.83 13.87 -8.53
C ILE A 253 -14.12 13.17 -7.20
N ARG A 254 -13.08 12.79 -6.45
CA ARG A 254 -13.22 12.14 -5.13
C ARG A 254 -14.01 12.99 -4.13
N PRO A 255 -13.84 14.32 -4.04
CA PRO A 255 -14.64 15.14 -3.11
C PRO A 255 -16.15 15.07 -3.37
N ILE A 256 -16.55 14.78 -4.62
CA ILE A 256 -17.96 14.72 -5.04
C ILE A 256 -18.50 13.29 -4.92
N THR A 257 -17.70 12.31 -5.34
CA THR A 257 -18.16 10.92 -5.49
C THR A 257 -17.86 10.03 -4.29
N GLY A 258 -16.89 10.41 -3.45
CA GLY A 258 -16.37 9.56 -2.37
C GLY A 258 -15.63 8.30 -2.85
N LEU A 259 -15.58 8.06 -4.17
CA LEU A 259 -14.95 6.88 -4.75
C LEU A 259 -13.44 7.03 -4.72
N TYR A 260 -12.76 6.02 -4.17
CA TYR A 260 -11.31 5.95 -4.12
C TYR A 260 -10.73 5.94 -5.55
N GLU A 261 -9.79 6.84 -5.80
CA GLU A 261 -9.21 7.16 -7.11
C GLU A 261 -8.59 5.96 -7.84
N LEU A 262 -8.11 4.95 -7.10
CA LEU A 262 -7.50 3.74 -7.67
C LEU A 262 -8.47 2.99 -8.57
N VAL A 263 -9.73 2.82 -8.16
CA VAL A 263 -10.71 1.98 -8.90
C VAL A 263 -10.92 2.49 -10.34
N PRO A 264 -11.32 3.75 -10.57
CA PRO A 264 -11.49 4.28 -11.91
C PRO A 264 -10.16 4.45 -12.65
N ALA A 265 -9.07 4.82 -11.95
CA ALA A 265 -7.77 4.95 -12.59
C ALA A 265 -7.24 3.62 -13.12
N PHE A 266 -7.43 2.53 -12.38
CA PHE A 266 -7.09 1.18 -12.81
C PHE A 266 -7.90 0.77 -14.05
N LEU A 267 -9.20 1.06 -14.07
CA LEU A 267 -10.07 0.77 -15.21
C LEU A 267 -9.66 1.57 -16.46
N PHE A 268 -9.39 2.87 -16.32
CA PHE A 268 -8.99 3.72 -17.45
C PHE A 268 -7.61 3.37 -17.97
N ALA A 269 -6.66 3.02 -17.09
CA ALA A 269 -5.36 2.51 -17.50
C ALA A 269 -5.50 1.19 -18.28
N LEU A 270 -6.33 0.26 -17.80
CA LEU A 270 -6.63 -0.98 -18.50
C LEU A 270 -7.20 -0.73 -19.91
N ILE A 271 -8.22 0.13 -20.01
CA ILE A 271 -8.84 0.50 -21.29
C ILE A 271 -7.83 1.13 -22.23
N ALA A 272 -7.03 2.09 -21.75
CA ALA A 272 -6.01 2.76 -22.54
C ALA A 272 -4.96 1.77 -23.06
N THR A 273 -4.51 0.83 -22.22
CA THR A 273 -3.59 -0.22 -22.64
C THR A 273 -4.18 -1.09 -23.74
N VAL A 274 -5.41 -1.57 -23.56
CA VAL A 274 -6.06 -2.44 -24.55
C VAL A 274 -6.26 -1.70 -25.87
N LEU A 275 -6.86 -0.50 -25.84
CA LEU A 275 -7.18 0.25 -27.07
C LEU A 275 -5.93 0.63 -27.86
N VAL A 276 -4.90 1.16 -27.19
CA VAL A 276 -3.66 1.56 -27.86
C VAL A 276 -2.88 0.34 -28.35
N SER A 277 -2.91 -0.79 -27.62
CA SER A 277 -2.31 -2.04 -28.11
C SER A 277 -3.05 -2.64 -29.31
N LEU A 278 -4.37 -2.50 -29.40
CA LEU A 278 -5.09 -2.87 -30.61
C LEU A 278 -4.74 -1.99 -31.82
N ALA A 279 -4.52 -0.69 -31.58
CA ALA A 279 -4.21 0.31 -32.60
C ALA A 279 -2.73 0.34 -33.03
N THR A 280 -1.84 -0.36 -32.34
CA THR A 280 -0.39 -0.37 -32.62
C THR A 280 0.09 -1.73 -33.12
N LYS A 281 1.31 -1.76 -33.67
CA LYS A 281 1.89 -3.00 -34.23
C LYS A 281 2.08 -4.05 -33.12
N PRO A 282 1.66 -5.30 -33.36
CA PRO A 282 1.83 -6.37 -32.39
C PRO A 282 3.33 -6.69 -32.19
N PRO A 283 3.72 -7.14 -30.98
CA PRO A 283 5.08 -7.61 -30.71
C PRO A 283 5.41 -8.89 -31.51
N GLU A 284 6.59 -8.95 -32.13
CA GLU A 284 7.01 -10.07 -32.99
C GLU A 284 7.25 -11.37 -32.21
N ASN A 285 7.73 -11.28 -30.95
CA ASN A 285 8.16 -12.45 -30.15
C ASN A 285 7.23 -12.77 -28.97
N ALA A 286 6.02 -12.22 -28.93
CA ALA A 286 5.16 -12.38 -27.75
C ALA A 286 4.68 -13.82 -27.53
N GLU A 287 4.50 -14.61 -28.59
CA GLU A 287 4.08 -16.01 -28.45
C GLU A 287 5.18 -16.87 -27.83
N GLU A 288 6.43 -16.67 -28.23
CA GLU A 288 7.59 -17.36 -27.69
C GLU A 288 7.80 -17.01 -26.21
N LEU A 289 7.75 -15.71 -25.88
CA LEU A 289 7.90 -15.24 -24.50
C LEU A 289 6.79 -15.77 -23.58
N MET A 290 5.53 -15.78 -24.01
CA MET A 290 4.45 -16.31 -23.18
C MET A 290 4.52 -17.83 -23.02
N LYS A 291 4.99 -18.55 -24.05
CA LYS A 291 5.20 -19.99 -23.94
C LYS A 291 6.30 -20.33 -22.94
N ALA A 292 7.42 -19.60 -22.97
CA ALA A 292 8.52 -19.76 -22.02
C ALA A 292 8.14 -19.44 -20.56
N MET A 293 7.08 -18.65 -20.33
CA MET A 293 6.56 -18.37 -18.99
C MET A 293 5.67 -19.50 -18.42
N THR A 294 5.18 -20.39 -19.27
CA THR A 294 4.28 -21.49 -18.88
C THR A 294 4.95 -22.86 -18.79
N GLU A 295 6.21 -22.95 -19.23
CA GLU A 295 7.10 -24.12 -19.14
C GLU A 295 7.99 -24.02 -17.89
#